data_AF-A0A957BRL9-F1
#
_entry.id   AF-A0A957BRL9-F1
#
_cell.length_a   1.000
_cell.length_b   1.000
_cell.length_c   1.000
_cell.angle_alpha   90.00
_cell.angle_beta   90.00
_cell.angle_gamma   90.00
#
_symmetry.space_group_name_H-M   'P 1'
#
loop_
_entity.id
_entity.type
_entity.pdbx_description
1 polymer ?
#
loop_
_entity_poly.entity_id
_entity_poly.type
_entity_poly.pdbx_seq_one_letter_code
_entity_poly.pdbx_strand_id
1 'polypeptide(L)'
;MSSITVEKRDYLGKTLIRYQGEVIERSAHHVCLVAHFGLNDVDAGYVVFRKGDTMTEWFFSDRWYNIFKLQDVEEDRLKGWYCNITRPAVISESLIHADDLALDVFVSPQGAFSVLDEDEFAALDLSAEERRAASNAVEALREAVRERTGTFAEIQD
;
A
#
# COMPACT_ATOMS: atom_id res chain seq x y z
N MET A 1 13.01 11.74 14.00
CA MET A 1 12.28 10.66 13.31
C MET A 1 13.20 9.43 13.30
N SER A 2 12.68 8.24 13.56
CA SER A 2 13.47 7.00 13.55
C SER A 2 13.31 6.31 12.20
N SER A 3 14.41 5.84 11.62
CA SER A 3 14.37 5.04 10.40
C SER A 3 13.86 3.62 10.70
N ILE A 4 13.10 3.04 9.77
CA ILE A 4 12.64 1.64 9.78
C ILE A 4 12.91 1.00 8.42
N THR A 5 13.29 -0.28 8.44
CA THR A 5 13.39 -1.06 7.21
C THR A 5 12.04 -1.65 6.84
N VAL A 6 11.69 -1.60 5.56
CA VAL A 6 10.57 -2.35 4.98
C VAL A 6 11.11 -3.43 4.06
N GLU A 7 10.59 -4.64 4.20
CA GLU A 7 10.74 -5.72 3.23
C GLU A 7 9.38 -6.05 2.61
N LYS A 8 9.22 -5.70 1.33
CA LYS A 8 8.14 -6.23 0.49
C LYS A 8 8.56 -7.64 0.07
N ARG A 9 7.73 -8.61 0.42
CA ARG A 9 7.95 -10.04 0.14
C ARG A 9 6.86 -10.53 -0.80
N ASP A 10 7.14 -11.56 -1.58
CA ASP A 10 6.10 -12.25 -2.33
C ASP A 10 5.16 -13.05 -1.41
N TYR A 11 4.13 -13.67 -2.00
CA TYR A 11 3.16 -14.47 -1.25
C TYR A 11 3.75 -15.70 -0.55
N LEU A 12 4.99 -16.10 -0.88
CA LEU A 12 5.75 -17.18 -0.24
C LEU A 12 6.69 -16.68 0.87
N GLY A 13 6.71 -15.37 1.13
CA GLY A 13 7.54 -14.74 2.15
C GLY A 13 8.99 -14.51 1.71
N LYS A 14 9.30 -14.58 0.41
CA LYS A 14 10.63 -14.25 -0.11
C LYS A 14 10.73 -12.75 -0.39
N THR A 15 11.77 -12.11 0.15
CA THR A 15 12.02 -10.67 -0.06
C THR A 15 12.23 -10.34 -1.54
N LEU A 16 11.40 -9.42 -2.04
CA LEU A 16 11.47 -8.86 -3.40
C LEU A 16 12.19 -7.51 -3.40
N ILE A 17 11.80 -6.64 -2.48
CA ILE A 17 12.31 -5.27 -2.37
C ILE A 17 12.60 -4.97 -0.90
N ARG A 18 13.69 -4.27 -0.65
CA ARG A 18 14.07 -3.77 0.68
C ARG A 18 14.41 -2.29 0.59
N TYR A 19 13.81 -1.47 1.46
CA TYR A 19 14.05 -0.03 1.50
C TYR A 19 13.94 0.52 2.93
N GLN A 20 14.34 1.78 3.11
CA GLN A 20 14.22 2.51 4.37
C GLN A 20 13.09 3.53 4.29
N GLY A 21 12.34 3.68 5.38
CA GLY A 21 11.39 4.75 5.59
C GLY A 21 11.65 5.49 6.89
N GLU A 22 11.11 6.70 7.01
CA GLU A 22 11.13 7.50 8.23
C GLU A 22 9.79 7.37 8.95
N VAL A 23 9.79 6.80 10.16
CA VAL A 23 8.57 6.62 10.95
C VAL A 23 8.04 7.98 11.41
N ILE A 24 6.77 8.25 11.08
CA ILE A 24 6.03 9.43 11.54
C ILE A 24 4.94 9.09 12.56
N GLU A 25 4.45 7.85 12.58
CA GLU A 25 3.45 7.39 13.56
C GLU A 25 3.62 5.91 13.90
N ARG A 26 3.33 5.55 15.15
CA ARG A 26 3.17 4.16 15.59
C ARG A 26 1.96 4.04 16.49
N SER A 27 1.19 2.98 16.32
CA SER A 27 0.10 2.58 17.22
C SER A 27 0.27 1.13 17.66
N ALA A 28 -0.71 0.61 18.39
CA ALA A 28 -0.76 -0.81 18.74
C ALA A 28 -0.88 -1.72 17.51
N HIS A 29 -1.45 -1.23 16.41
CA HIS A 29 -1.80 -2.05 15.24
C HIS A 29 -1.21 -1.57 13.92
N HIS A 30 -0.62 -0.37 13.85
CA HIS A 30 -0.03 0.14 12.61
C HIS A 30 1.24 0.95 12.80
N VAL A 31 2.00 1.08 11.71
CA VAL A 31 3.10 2.03 11.57
C VAL A 31 2.84 2.86 10.32
N CYS A 32 2.95 4.19 10.47
CA CYS A 32 2.97 5.12 9.36
C CYS A 32 4.38 5.66 9.17
N LEU A 33 4.87 5.65 7.94
CA LEU A 33 6.19 6.14 7.56
C LEU A 33 6.14 6.98 6.29
N VAL A 34 7.21 7.72 6.04
CA VAL A 34 7.45 8.38 4.77
C VAL A 34 8.65 7.71 4.07
N ALA A 35 8.49 7.36 2.81
CA ALA A 35 9.54 6.90 1.93
C ALA A 35 9.48 7.64 0.58
N HIS A 36 10.51 7.48 -0.25
CA HIS A 36 10.58 8.12 -1.56
C HIS A 36 10.78 7.06 -2.65
N PHE A 37 10.08 7.22 -3.78
CA PHE A 37 10.20 6.29 -4.89
C PHE A 37 11.61 6.31 -5.49
N GLY A 38 12.34 5.20 -5.36
CA GLY A 38 13.76 5.14 -5.71
C GLY A 38 14.08 4.77 -7.17
N LEU A 39 13.10 4.23 -7.90
CA LEU A 39 13.27 3.77 -9.29
C LEU A 39 13.18 4.93 -10.28
N ASN A 40 13.52 4.66 -11.55
CA ASN A 40 13.22 5.59 -12.63
C ASN A 40 11.70 5.70 -12.83
N ASP A 41 11.27 6.77 -13.51
CA ASP A 41 9.86 7.01 -13.78
C ASP A 41 9.19 5.79 -14.46
N VAL A 42 8.01 5.42 -13.95
CA VAL A 42 7.19 4.30 -14.44
C VAL A 42 5.79 4.83 -14.73
N ASP A 43 5.36 4.74 -15.99
CA ASP A 43 3.96 4.95 -16.37
C ASP A 43 3.20 3.62 -16.24
N ALA A 44 2.31 3.54 -15.24
CA ALA A 44 1.49 2.36 -14.99
C ALA A 44 0.11 2.43 -15.68
N GLY A 45 -0.15 3.47 -16.47
CA GLY A 45 -1.43 3.69 -17.18
C GLY A 45 -2.55 4.31 -16.32
N TYR A 46 -2.53 4.10 -14.99
CA TYR A 46 -3.44 4.75 -14.04
C TYR A 46 -2.76 5.87 -13.23
N VAL A 47 -1.44 5.82 -13.09
CA VAL A 47 -0.60 6.84 -12.47
C VAL A 47 0.82 6.74 -13.04
N VAL A 48 1.53 7.86 -13.08
CA VAL A 48 2.96 7.89 -13.37
C VAL A 48 3.70 7.98 -12.05
N PHE A 49 4.43 6.94 -11.65
CA PHE A 49 5.37 7.03 -10.53
C PHE A 49 6.62 7.74 -11.00
N ARG A 50 6.98 8.86 -10.37
CA ARG A 50 8.20 9.61 -10.68
C ARG A 50 9.26 9.31 -9.64
N LYS A 51 10.51 9.28 -10.06
CA LYS A 51 11.63 9.17 -9.13
C LYS A 51 11.58 10.32 -8.12
N GLY A 52 11.57 9.95 -6.84
CA GLY A 52 11.49 10.89 -5.73
C GLY A 52 10.07 11.21 -5.26
N ASP A 53 9.02 10.64 -5.87
CA ASP A 53 7.65 10.78 -5.36
C ASP A 53 7.62 10.40 -3.87
N THR A 54 6.95 11.22 -3.08
CA THR A 54 6.78 10.97 -1.66
C THR A 54 5.65 9.98 -1.45
N MET A 55 5.93 8.91 -0.72
CA MET A 55 4.96 7.92 -0.30
C MET A 55 4.78 8.01 1.21
N THR A 56 3.60 8.43 1.65
CA THR A 56 3.18 8.21 3.04
C THR A 56 2.56 6.82 3.12
N GLU A 57 3.16 5.92 3.88
CA GLU A 57 2.85 4.50 3.85
C GLU A 57 2.32 4.03 5.21
N TRP A 58 1.13 3.42 5.22
CA TRP A 58 0.53 2.81 6.40
C TRP A 58 0.57 1.29 6.31
N PHE A 59 1.29 0.66 7.23
CA PHE A 59 1.36 -0.79 7.39
C PHE A 59 0.55 -1.23 8.60
N PHE A 60 -0.33 -2.22 8.42
CA PHE A 60 -1.26 -2.69 9.44
C PHE A 60 -0.96 -4.14 9.83
N SER A 61 -0.93 -4.42 11.13
CA SER A 61 -0.76 -5.77 11.70
C SER A 61 -2.09 -6.52 11.91
N ASP A 62 -3.21 -5.84 11.68
CA ASP A 62 -4.57 -6.33 11.88
C ASP A 62 -5.44 -6.24 10.61
N ARG A 63 -4.86 -5.80 9.48
CA ARG A 63 -5.56 -5.66 8.18
C ARG A 63 -4.79 -6.34 7.08
N TRP A 64 -5.52 -6.77 6.05
CA TRP A 64 -4.98 -7.49 4.89
C TRP A 64 -4.62 -6.54 3.74
N TYR A 65 -4.13 -5.34 4.08
CA TYR A 65 -3.67 -4.37 3.11
C TYR A 65 -2.72 -3.38 3.77
N ASN A 66 -1.90 -2.71 2.97
CA ASN A 66 -1.26 -1.45 3.30
C ASN A 66 -1.82 -0.34 2.40
N ILE A 67 -1.56 0.92 2.73
CA ILE A 67 -1.97 2.07 1.91
C ILE A 67 -0.78 2.97 1.71
N PHE A 68 -0.48 3.34 0.46
CA PHE A 68 0.53 4.33 0.11
C PHE A 68 -0.17 5.56 -0.50
N LYS A 69 -0.19 6.68 0.22
CA LYS A 69 -0.60 7.97 -0.35
C LYS A 69 0.55 8.52 -1.17
N LEU A 70 0.28 8.79 -2.45
CA LEU A 70 1.29 9.20 -3.43
C LEU A 70 1.24 10.71 -3.64
N GLN A 71 2.37 11.38 -3.48
CA GLN A 71 2.52 12.81 -3.74
C GLN A 71 3.67 13.07 -4.71
N ASP A 72 3.44 13.98 -5.66
CA ASP A 72 4.42 14.31 -6.70
C ASP A 72 5.67 14.97 -6.12
N VAL A 73 6.83 14.53 -6.59
CA VAL A 73 8.15 15.02 -6.15
C VAL A 73 8.35 16.54 -6.29
N GLU A 74 7.76 17.20 -7.29
CA GLU A 74 8.01 18.62 -7.57
C GLU A 74 6.95 19.54 -6.96
N GLU A 75 5.67 19.16 -7.10
CA GLU A 75 4.53 20.02 -6.75
C GLU A 75 3.83 19.59 -5.45
N ASP A 76 4.28 18.50 -4.80
CA ASP A 76 3.63 17.86 -3.65
C ASP A 76 2.14 17.52 -3.89
N ARG A 77 1.75 17.47 -5.17
CA ARG A 77 0.37 17.24 -5.60
C ARG A 77 -0.02 15.80 -5.32
N LEU A 78 -1.18 15.59 -4.71
CA LEU A 78 -1.77 14.26 -4.54
C LEU A 78 -1.98 13.57 -5.90
N LYS A 79 -1.41 12.38 -6.04
CA LYS A 79 -1.53 11.52 -7.24
C LYS A 79 -2.55 10.41 -7.04
N GLY A 80 -2.89 10.10 -5.79
CA GLY A 80 -3.87 9.09 -5.41
C GLY A 80 -3.34 8.22 -4.27
N TRP A 81 -3.97 7.05 -4.11
CA TRP A 81 -3.56 6.03 -3.16
C TRP A 81 -3.35 4.71 -3.89
N TYR A 82 -2.24 4.06 -3.58
CA TYR A 82 -1.96 2.70 -4.02
C TYR A 82 -2.02 1.79 -2.79
N CYS A 83 -2.91 0.81 -2.81
CA CYS A 83 -3.12 -0.11 -1.70
C CYS A 83 -2.72 -1.51 -2.14
N ASN A 84 -1.67 -2.07 -1.54
CA ASN A 84 -1.33 -3.47 -1.78
C ASN A 84 -2.23 -4.34 -0.90
N ILE A 85 -2.81 -5.39 -1.45
CA ILE A 85 -3.46 -6.44 -0.66
C ILE A 85 -2.37 -7.39 -0.18
N THR A 86 -2.23 -7.48 1.14
CA THR A 86 -1.14 -8.20 1.80
C THR A 86 -1.69 -9.10 2.89
N ARG A 87 -0.88 -10.04 3.40
CA ARG A 87 -1.13 -10.55 4.76
C ARG A 87 -0.90 -9.43 5.79
N PRO A 88 -1.45 -9.53 7.01
CA PRO A 88 -1.17 -8.57 8.05
C PRO A 88 0.33 -8.46 8.29
N ALA A 89 0.83 -7.22 8.33
CA ALA A 89 2.25 -6.95 8.40
C ALA A 89 2.84 -7.47 9.72
N VAL A 90 4.02 -8.08 9.64
CA VAL A 90 4.81 -8.38 10.84
C VAL A 90 5.66 -7.17 11.14
N ILE A 91 5.33 -6.47 12.23
CA ILE A 91 5.91 -5.19 12.60
C ILE A 91 6.76 -5.37 13.86
N SER A 92 8.03 -4.97 13.77
CA SER A 92 8.94 -4.87 14.91
C SER A 92 9.39 -3.42 15.13
N GLU A 93 10.33 -3.21 16.05
CA GLU A 93 10.90 -1.88 16.29
C GLU A 93 11.62 -1.31 15.06
N SER A 94 12.32 -2.14 14.28
CA SER A 94 13.20 -1.68 13.19
C SER A 94 12.92 -2.32 11.82
N LEU A 95 11.94 -3.21 11.73
CA LEU A 95 11.63 -3.96 10.52
C LEU A 95 10.13 -4.20 10.36
N ILE A 96 9.63 -3.98 9.14
CA ILE A 96 8.29 -4.34 8.68
C ILE A 96 8.43 -5.38 7.58
N HIS A 97 7.69 -6.48 7.71
CA HIS A 97 7.47 -7.41 6.62
C HIS A 97 6.05 -7.28 6.08
N ALA A 98 5.91 -7.12 4.77
CA ALA A 98 4.63 -7.14 4.07
C ALA A 98 4.65 -8.25 3.01
N ASP A 99 3.81 -9.28 3.20
CA ASP A 99 3.64 -10.38 2.24
C ASP A 99 2.58 -9.99 1.23
N ASP A 100 3.03 -9.68 0.03
CA ASP A 100 2.21 -9.22 -1.07
C ASP A 100 1.44 -10.38 -1.72
N LEU A 101 0.15 -10.17 -1.97
CA LEU A 101 -0.73 -11.16 -2.60
C LEU A 101 -0.98 -10.85 -4.08
N ALA A 102 -0.20 -10.00 -4.72
CA ALA A 102 -0.30 -9.61 -6.13
C ALA A 102 -1.66 -9.03 -6.55
N LEU A 103 -2.48 -8.61 -5.59
CA LEU A 103 -3.74 -7.92 -5.83
C LEU A 103 -3.58 -6.51 -5.30
N ASP A 104 -3.95 -5.52 -6.10
CA ASP A 104 -3.76 -4.13 -5.74
C ASP A 104 -5.03 -3.31 -6.00
N VAL A 105 -5.13 -2.19 -5.30
CA VAL A 105 -6.18 -1.21 -5.52
C VAL A 105 -5.53 0.15 -5.73
N PHE A 106 -5.92 0.82 -6.81
CA PHE A 106 -5.63 2.23 -7.00
C PHE A 106 -6.88 3.07 -6.78
N VAL A 107 -6.72 4.15 -6.03
CA VAL A 107 -7.76 5.17 -5.82
C VAL A 107 -7.24 6.49 -6.36
N SER A 108 -7.91 7.06 -7.35
CA SER A 108 -7.54 8.37 -7.90
C SER A 108 -7.75 9.50 -6.88
N PRO A 109 -7.18 10.70 -7.09
CA PRO A 109 -7.45 11.84 -6.22
C PRO A 109 -8.95 12.19 -6.12
N GLN A 110 -9.75 11.87 -7.15
CA GLN A 110 -11.21 12.06 -7.19
C GLN A 110 -12.01 10.86 -6.63
N GLY A 111 -11.33 9.84 -6.08
CA GLY A 111 -11.97 8.67 -5.48
C GLY A 111 -12.39 7.59 -6.47
N ALA A 112 -11.93 7.63 -7.72
CA ALA A 112 -12.18 6.53 -8.66
C ALA A 112 -11.42 5.28 -8.19
N PHE A 113 -12.14 4.17 -8.02
CA PHE A 113 -11.63 2.94 -7.43
C PHE A 113 -11.38 1.88 -8.51
N SER A 114 -10.13 1.44 -8.65
CA SER A 114 -9.71 0.42 -9.61
C SER A 114 -9.04 -0.74 -8.89
N VAL A 115 -9.49 -1.97 -9.15
CA VAL A 115 -8.77 -3.19 -8.77
C VAL A 115 -7.78 -3.51 -9.89
N LEU A 116 -6.57 -3.89 -9.53
CA LEU A 116 -5.45 -4.15 -10.43
C LEU A 116 -4.93 -5.58 -10.22
N ASP A 117 -4.29 -6.13 -11.25
CA ASP A 117 -3.52 -7.39 -11.20
C ASP A 117 -4.35 -8.62 -10.74
N GLU A 118 -5.65 -8.62 -11.05
CA GLU A 118 -6.58 -9.71 -10.71
C GLU A 118 -6.15 -11.09 -11.28
N ASP A 119 -5.51 -11.09 -12.45
CA ASP A 119 -4.99 -12.29 -13.11
C ASP A 119 -3.73 -12.82 -12.42
N GLU A 120 -2.85 -11.95 -11.94
CA GLU A 120 -1.68 -12.35 -11.13
C GLU A 120 -2.13 -12.98 -9.81
N PHE A 121 -3.07 -12.35 -9.09
CA PHE A 121 -3.68 -12.90 -7.88
C PHE A 121 -4.40 -14.24 -8.12
N ALA A 122 -5.10 -14.38 -9.25
CA ALA A 122 -5.78 -15.63 -9.59
C ALA A 122 -4.78 -16.78 -9.78
N ALA A 123 -3.59 -16.50 -10.31
CA ALA A 123 -2.53 -17.48 -10.57
C ALA A 123 -1.80 -17.97 -9.30
N LEU A 124 -1.93 -17.29 -8.16
CA LEU A 124 -1.25 -17.69 -6.92
C LEU A 124 -1.83 -18.97 -6.30
N ASP A 125 -1.00 -19.78 -5.67
CA ASP A 125 -1.43 -20.96 -4.90
C ASP A 125 -1.82 -20.56 -3.46
N LEU A 126 -2.95 -19.86 -3.34
CA LEU A 126 -3.50 -19.39 -2.07
C LEU A 126 -4.64 -20.28 -1.58
N SER A 127 -4.73 -20.43 -0.25
CA SER A 127 -5.86 -21.10 0.38
C SER A 127 -7.17 -20.34 0.16
N ALA A 128 -8.30 -21.04 0.27
CA ALA A 128 -9.62 -20.41 0.17
C ALA A 128 -9.84 -19.33 1.25
N GLU A 129 -9.23 -19.49 2.42
CA GLU A 129 -9.29 -18.51 3.50
C GLU A 129 -8.54 -17.23 3.13
N GLU A 130 -7.32 -17.34 2.61
CA GLU A 130 -6.54 -16.19 2.14
C GLU A 130 -7.24 -15.45 1.02
N ARG A 131 -7.83 -16.18 0.06
CA ARG A 131 -8.59 -15.55 -1.03
C ARG A 131 -9.78 -14.76 -0.49
N ARG A 132 -10.51 -15.32 0.48
CA ARG A 132 -11.62 -14.62 1.14
C ARG A 132 -11.14 -13.41 1.93
N ALA A 133 -10.01 -13.50 2.62
CA ALA A 133 -9.44 -12.37 3.35
C ALA A 133 -9.02 -11.23 2.42
N ALA A 134 -8.39 -11.56 1.28
CA ALA A 134 -8.05 -10.59 0.22
C ALA A 134 -9.30 -9.92 -0.36
N SER A 135 -10.35 -10.68 -0.69
CA SER A 135 -11.61 -10.08 -1.18
C SER A 135 -12.26 -9.16 -0.13
N ASN A 136 -12.27 -9.56 1.14
CA ASN A 136 -12.78 -8.72 2.23
C ASN A 136 -11.94 -7.44 2.41
N ALA A 137 -10.63 -7.51 2.18
CA ALA A 137 -9.74 -6.35 2.22
C ALA A 137 -10.08 -5.33 1.13
N VAL A 138 -10.32 -5.79 -0.10
CA VAL A 138 -10.75 -4.93 -1.21
C VAL A 138 -12.08 -4.25 -0.89
N GLU A 139 -13.05 -4.99 -0.34
CA GLU A 139 -14.34 -4.41 0.05
C GLU A 139 -14.21 -3.43 1.22
N ALA A 140 -13.38 -3.71 2.21
CA ALA A 140 -13.09 -2.76 3.29
C ALA A 140 -12.48 -1.45 2.77
N LEU A 141 -11.57 -1.53 1.79
CA LEU A 141 -11.03 -0.34 1.11
C LEU A 141 -12.12 0.41 0.34
N ARG A 142 -12.98 -0.31 -0.38
CA ARG A 142 -14.10 0.28 -1.13
C ARG A 142 -15.06 1.03 -0.22
N GLU A 143 -15.39 0.46 0.94
CA GLU A 143 -16.20 1.13 1.96
C GLU A 143 -15.47 2.34 2.54
N ALA A 144 -14.18 2.23 2.85
CA ALA A 144 -13.40 3.34 3.39
C ALA A 144 -13.34 4.54 2.40
N VAL A 145 -13.24 4.28 1.10
CA VAL A 145 -13.32 5.29 0.03
C VAL A 145 -14.70 5.90 -0.06
N ARG A 146 -15.77 5.07 -0.06
CA ARG A 146 -17.17 5.54 -0.11
C ARG A 146 -17.51 6.46 1.06
N GLU A 147 -17.09 6.09 2.26
CA GLU A 147 -17.34 6.87 3.49
C GLU A 147 -16.28 7.96 3.73
N ARG A 148 -15.26 8.07 2.85
CA ARG A 148 -14.13 9.01 2.96
C ARG A 148 -13.47 9.00 4.34
N THR A 149 -13.11 7.81 4.82
CA THR A 149 -12.51 7.61 6.15
C THR A 149 -11.00 7.43 6.10
N GLY A 150 -10.32 7.71 7.21
CA GLY A 150 -8.85 7.61 7.29
C GLY A 150 -8.17 8.56 6.29
N THR A 151 -7.18 8.08 5.55
CA THR A 151 -6.49 8.90 4.53
C THR A 151 -7.37 9.26 3.33
N PHE A 152 -8.44 8.50 3.07
CA PHE A 152 -9.39 8.79 1.99
C PHE A 152 -10.29 10.00 2.29
N ALA A 153 -10.20 10.59 3.50
CA ALA A 153 -10.82 11.88 3.80
C ALA A 153 -10.24 13.02 2.94
N GLU A 154 -9.05 12.85 2.36
CA GLU A 154 -8.39 13.81 1.47
C GLU A 154 -8.81 13.65 -0.01
N ILE A 155 -9.79 12.78 -0.33
CA ILE A 155 -10.36 12.68 -1.68
C ILE A 155 -10.93 14.04 -2.09
N GLN A 156 -10.55 14.47 -3.28
CA GLN A 156 -10.95 15.74 -3.88
C GLN A 156 -12.29 15.60 -4.58
N ASP A 157 -13.07 16.68 -4.56
CA ASP A 157 -14.34 16.79 -5.30
C ASP A 157 -14.12 17.18 -6.77
#